data_AF-A6J4Z0-F1
#
_entry.id   AF-A6J4Z0-F1
#
_cell.length_a   1.000
_cell.length_b   1.000
_cell.length_c   1.000
_cell.angle_alpha   90.00
_cell.angle_beta   90.00
_cell.angle_gamma   90.00
#
_symmetry.space_group_name_H-M   'P 1'
#
loop_
_entity.id
_entity.type
_entity.pdbx_description
1 polymer ?
#
loop_
_entity_poly.entity_id
_entity_poly.type
_entity_poly.pdbx_seq_one_letter_code
_entity_poly.pdbx_strand_id
1 'polypeptide(L)'
;MAFRGPDPYLPASLLTRRLKAGEKTLDLEFEILSVGFNEEGRYALRLSAENPLQAGSSAGVQLQVNDGDPLPACSAVTEVIEQQDPGQSLAFTRNKFIFTLPKGFCKNDGQSDAHLRV
;
A
#
# COMPACT_ATOMS: atom_id res chain seq x y z
N MET A 1 -22.87 -20.19 -14.87
CA MET A 1 -22.77 -19.09 -13.88
C MET A 1 -23.28 -19.62 -12.55
N ALA A 2 -22.42 -19.72 -11.53
CA ALA A 2 -22.82 -20.21 -10.21
C ALA A 2 -23.01 -19.01 -9.27
N PHE A 3 -24.27 -18.70 -8.95
CA PHE A 3 -24.59 -17.83 -7.82
C PHE A 3 -24.22 -18.57 -6.53
N ARG A 4 -23.09 -18.19 -5.91
CA ARG A 4 -22.79 -18.58 -4.53
C ARG A 4 -23.69 -17.74 -3.62
N GLY A 5 -24.60 -18.40 -2.91
CA GLY A 5 -25.45 -17.76 -1.89
C GLY A 5 -24.61 -17.09 -0.79
N PRO A 6 -25.22 -16.20 0.01
CA PRO A 6 -24.52 -15.49 1.08
C PRO A 6 -23.97 -16.49 2.10
N ASP A 7 -22.71 -16.28 2.51
CA ASP A 7 -22.00 -17.12 3.47
C ASP A 7 -22.78 -17.17 4.81
N PRO A 8 -23.22 -18.35 5.27
CA PRO A 8 -24.13 -18.47 6.42
C PRO A 8 -23.51 -18.08 7.77
N TYR A 9 -22.21 -17.80 7.82
CA TYR A 9 -21.49 -17.45 9.06
C TYR A 9 -21.33 -15.94 9.30
N LEU A 10 -21.88 -15.08 8.43
CA LEU A 10 -21.83 -13.62 8.63
C LEU A 10 -23.12 -13.08 9.26
N PRO A 11 -23.07 -12.43 10.44
CA PRO A 11 -24.26 -11.84 11.05
C PRO A 11 -24.91 -10.81 10.11
N ALA A 12 -26.25 -10.79 10.08
CA ALA A 12 -27.04 -9.95 9.16
C ALA A 12 -26.76 -8.44 9.25
N SER A 13 -26.22 -7.98 10.37
CA SER A 13 -25.72 -6.61 10.57
C SER A 13 -24.49 -6.29 9.71
N LEU A 14 -23.64 -7.29 9.40
CA LEU A 14 -22.53 -7.17 8.45
C LEU A 14 -22.99 -7.31 6.99
N LEU A 15 -24.12 -7.98 6.75
CA LEU A 15 -24.73 -8.08 5.41
C LEU A 15 -25.45 -6.79 4.99
N THR A 16 -26.10 -6.10 5.93
CA THR A 16 -26.75 -4.79 5.70
C THR A 16 -25.77 -3.63 5.72
N ARG A 17 -24.72 -3.73 6.55
CA ARG A 17 -23.58 -2.82 6.54
C ARG A 17 -22.43 -3.46 5.77
N ARG A 18 -22.62 -3.71 4.47
CA ARG A 18 -21.47 -3.85 3.56
C ARG A 18 -20.71 -2.54 3.65
N LEU A 19 -19.73 -2.47 4.54
CA LEU A 19 -18.88 -1.31 4.77
C LEU A 19 -18.23 -1.01 3.42
N LYS A 20 -18.76 -0.02 2.69
CA LYS A 20 -18.20 0.36 1.40
C LYS A 20 -16.83 0.92 1.71
N ALA A 21 -15.77 0.30 1.20
CA ALA A 21 -14.40 0.81 1.37
C ALA A 21 -14.31 2.30 1.00
N GLY A 22 -15.15 2.76 0.07
CA GLY A 22 -15.23 4.17 -0.33
C GLY A 22 -15.75 5.15 0.73
N GLU A 23 -16.29 4.69 1.86
CA GLU A 23 -16.77 5.56 2.94
C GLU A 23 -15.75 5.69 4.08
N LYS A 24 -14.60 4.99 3.99
CA LYS A 24 -13.56 4.94 5.01
C LYS A 24 -12.24 5.49 4.51
N THR A 25 -11.45 6.00 5.44
CA THR A 25 -10.01 6.12 5.27
C THR A 25 -9.38 4.75 5.52
N LEU A 26 -8.32 4.43 4.81
CA LEU A 26 -7.59 3.17 4.96
C LEU A 26 -6.11 3.48 5.16
N ASP A 27 -5.53 2.91 6.20
CA ASP A 27 -4.09 3.00 6.43
C ASP A 27 -3.44 1.72 5.92
N LEU A 28 -2.51 1.87 4.98
CA LEU A 28 -1.67 0.80 4.48
C LEU A 28 -0.27 0.96 5.06
N GLU A 29 0.12 0.02 5.90
CA GLU A 29 1.40 0.02 6.60
C GLU A 29 2.37 -0.96 5.95
N PHE A 30 3.59 -0.48 5.71
CA PHE A 30 4.66 -1.26 5.10
C PHE A 30 5.97 -1.07 5.84
N GLU A 31 6.67 -2.18 6.03
CA GLU A 31 8.05 -2.20 6.49
C GLU A 31 8.86 -3.03 5.50
N ILE A 32 10.00 -2.49 5.06
CA ILE A 32 10.95 -3.22 4.23
C ILE A 32 12.00 -3.81 5.16
N LEU A 33 11.97 -5.13 5.33
CA LEU A 33 12.88 -5.83 6.24
C LEU A 33 14.24 -6.09 5.59
N SER A 34 14.22 -6.59 4.35
CA SER A 34 15.41 -6.87 3.58
C SER A 34 15.11 -6.90 2.08
N VAL A 35 16.16 -6.72 1.28
CA VAL A 35 16.14 -6.89 -0.17
C VAL A 35 17.42 -7.57 -0.63
N GLY A 36 17.38 -8.26 -1.76
CA GLY A 36 18.58 -8.73 -2.45
C GLY A 36 18.48 -8.32 -3.91
N PHE A 37 19.57 -7.77 -4.44
CA PHE A 37 19.70 -7.50 -5.86
C PHE A 37 20.63 -8.52 -6.51
N ASN A 38 20.37 -8.82 -7.78
CA ASN A 38 21.12 -9.83 -8.55
C ASN A 38 22.39 -9.26 -9.19
N GLU A 39 22.64 -7.97 -9.03
CA GLU A 39 23.80 -7.27 -9.58
C GLU A 39 24.38 -6.35 -8.51
N GLU A 40 25.68 -6.08 -8.62
CA GLU A 40 26.36 -5.11 -7.78
C GLU A 40 25.91 -3.70 -8.15
N GLY A 41 25.70 -2.83 -7.16
CA GLY A 41 25.28 -1.47 -7.43
C GLY A 41 24.66 -0.73 -6.25
N ARG A 42 24.14 0.44 -6.56
CA ARG A 42 23.47 1.34 -5.62
C ARG A 42 21.99 1.37 -5.94
N TYR A 43 21.18 0.94 -4.98
CA TYR A 43 19.75 0.77 -5.19
C TYR A 43 18.95 1.51 -4.14
N ALA A 44 17.77 1.98 -4.52
CA ALA A 44 16.73 2.48 -3.62
C ALA A 44 15.39 1.95 -4.12
N LEU A 45 14.47 1.68 -3.20
CA LEU A 45 13.12 1.24 -3.51
C LEU A 45 12.16 2.42 -3.44
N ARG A 46 11.19 2.47 -4.35
CA ARG A 46 10.15 3.51 -4.35
C ARG A 46 8.79 2.89 -4.11
N LEU A 47 8.31 3.01 -2.88
CA LEU A 47 6.94 2.61 -2.53
C LEU A 47 5.97 3.66 -3.05
N SER A 48 4.96 3.25 -3.81
CA SER A 48 3.91 4.16 -4.31
C SER A 48 2.51 3.57 -4.11
N ALA A 49 1.62 4.35 -3.51
CA ALA A 49 0.21 4.03 -3.37
C ALA A 49 -0.60 4.73 -4.45
N GLU A 50 -1.12 3.97 -5.40
CA GLU A 50 -1.81 4.48 -6.58
C GLU A 50 -3.18 3.81 -6.75
N ASN A 51 -4.13 4.50 -7.38
CA ASN A 51 -5.36 3.91 -7.89
C ASN A 51 -5.29 3.93 -9.43
N PRO A 52 -5.27 2.76 -10.11
CA PRO A 52 -5.11 2.70 -11.57
C PRO A 52 -6.20 3.40 -12.38
N LEU A 53 -7.44 3.43 -11.89
CA LEU A 53 -8.54 4.16 -12.54
C LEU A 53 -8.39 5.68 -12.41
N GLN A 54 -7.56 6.09 -11.47
CA GLN A 54 -7.20 7.47 -11.17
C GLN A 54 -5.70 7.65 -11.41
N ALA A 55 -5.19 7.14 -12.53
CA ALA A 55 -3.79 7.29 -12.90
C ALA A 55 -3.38 8.77 -12.83
N GLY A 56 -2.49 9.11 -11.91
CA GLY A 56 -2.03 10.48 -11.65
C GLY A 56 -2.82 11.27 -10.59
N SER A 57 -3.93 10.75 -10.07
CA SER A 57 -4.67 11.33 -8.94
C SER A 57 -4.36 10.57 -7.67
N SER A 58 -3.19 10.90 -7.10
CA SER A 58 -2.82 10.67 -5.71
C SER A 58 -3.49 11.66 -4.73
N ALA A 59 -4.52 12.37 -5.21
CA ALA A 59 -5.14 13.47 -4.50
C ALA A 59 -5.67 13.00 -3.14
N GLY A 60 -5.15 13.60 -2.08
CA GLY A 60 -5.56 13.33 -0.70
C GLY A 60 -4.92 12.12 -0.04
N VAL A 61 -3.99 11.41 -0.69
CA VAL A 61 -3.15 10.42 -0.02
C VAL A 61 -2.19 11.14 0.91
N GLN A 62 -2.09 10.66 2.15
CA GLN A 62 -1.09 11.10 3.10
C GLN A 62 -0.08 9.99 3.32
N LEU A 63 1.18 10.36 3.49
CA LEU A 63 2.28 9.47 3.80
C LEU A 63 2.90 9.90 5.12
N GLN A 64 3.04 8.95 6.03
CA GLN A 64 3.82 9.08 7.24
C GLN A 64 4.99 8.11 7.18
N VAL A 65 6.18 8.57 7.59
CA VAL A 65 7.37 7.73 7.72
C VAL A 65 7.76 7.68 9.19
N ASN A 66 7.80 6.48 9.76
CA ASN A 66 7.97 6.22 11.18
C ASN A 66 6.94 7.01 12.00
N ASP A 67 7.37 7.64 13.09
CA ASP A 67 6.55 8.49 13.94
C ASP A 67 6.61 9.98 13.52
N GLY A 68 7.01 10.26 12.28
CA GLY A 68 7.02 11.62 11.72
C GLY A 68 5.62 12.19 11.47
N ASP A 69 5.55 13.44 11.04
CA ASP A 69 4.27 14.06 10.67
C ASP A 69 3.76 13.53 9.32
N PRO A 70 2.44 13.25 9.16
CA PRO A 70 1.86 12.90 7.88
C PRO A 70 1.97 14.06 6.87
N LEU A 71 2.45 13.76 5.67
CA LEU A 71 2.61 14.72 4.58
C LEU A 71 1.76 14.32 3.37
N PRO A 72 1.26 15.29 2.58
CA PRO A 72 0.53 15.00 1.34
C PRO A 72 1.50 14.43 0.29
N ALA A 73 1.58 13.10 0.20
CA ALA A 73 2.41 12.39 -0.75
C ALA A 73 1.85 10.98 -0.97
N CYS A 74 2.11 10.43 -2.16
CA CYS A 74 1.71 9.07 -2.54
C CYS A 74 2.88 8.14 -2.82
N SER A 75 4.11 8.63 -2.67
CA SER A 75 5.30 7.79 -2.83
C SER A 75 6.39 8.16 -1.85
N ALA A 76 7.11 7.15 -1.37
CA ALA A 76 8.28 7.26 -0.54
C ALA A 76 9.46 6.58 -1.24
N VAL A 77 10.67 7.09 -1.03
CA VAL A 77 11.90 6.43 -1.48
C VAL A 77 12.68 6.01 -0.23
N THR A 78 13.19 4.79 -0.21
CA THR A 78 14.08 4.31 0.86
C THR A 78 15.42 5.03 0.81
N GLU A 79 16.25 4.80 1.81
CA GLU A 79 17.67 5.07 1.67
C GLU A 79 18.28 4.29 0.49
N VAL A 80 19.47 4.72 0.08
CA VAL A 80 20.28 4.02 -0.91
C VAL A 80 21.10 2.97 -0.18
N ILE A 81 21.04 1.73 -0.67
CA ILE A 81 21.87 0.62 -0.21
C ILE A 81 22.84 0.18 -1.29
N GLU A 82 24.02 -0.25 -0.86
CA GLU A 82 25.10 -0.72 -1.73
C GLU A 82 25.15 -2.25 -1.71
N GLN A 83 24.78 -2.87 -2.83
CA GLN A 83 24.94 -4.31 -3.06
C GLN A 83 26.33 -4.57 -3.63
N GLN A 84 27.15 -5.31 -2.88
CA GLN A 84 28.49 -5.72 -3.32
C GLN A 84 28.58 -7.22 -3.65
N ASP A 85 27.68 -8.03 -3.11
CA ASP A 85 27.64 -9.49 -3.34
C ASP A 85 26.28 -9.92 -3.88
N PRO A 86 26.14 -10.16 -5.19
CA PRO A 86 24.90 -10.65 -5.79
C PRO A 86 24.41 -11.95 -5.13
N GLY A 87 23.23 -11.89 -4.50
CA GLY A 87 22.65 -13.02 -3.76
C GLY A 87 22.65 -12.87 -2.24
N GLN A 88 23.37 -11.87 -1.69
CA GLN A 88 23.20 -11.47 -0.30
C GLN A 88 21.95 -10.63 -0.11
N SER A 89 21.18 -10.90 0.94
CA SER A 89 20.11 -10.00 1.39
C SER A 89 20.66 -8.92 2.31
N LEU A 90 20.38 -7.66 2.00
CA LEU A 90 20.73 -6.49 2.80
C LEU A 90 19.50 -6.01 3.56
N ALA A 91 19.69 -5.63 4.82
CA ALA A 91 18.65 -5.02 5.63
C ALA A 91 18.58 -3.52 5.35
N PHE A 92 17.37 -3.00 5.23
CA PHE A 92 17.14 -1.55 5.32
C PHE A 92 17.07 -1.13 6.78
N THR A 93 17.31 0.16 7.03
CA THR A 93 16.82 0.82 8.24
C THR A 93 15.33 0.56 8.31
N ARG A 94 14.85 0.07 9.46
CA ARG A 94 13.43 -0.22 9.67
C ARG A 94 12.62 1.08 9.63
N ASN A 95 12.24 1.46 8.42
CA ASN A 95 11.36 2.58 8.15
C ASN A 95 9.95 2.02 7.94
N LYS A 96 9.03 2.47 8.80
CA LYS A 96 7.61 2.17 8.70
C LYS A 96 6.94 3.22 7.84
N PHE A 97 6.39 2.81 6.71
CA PHE A 97 5.68 3.69 5.78
C PHE A 97 4.18 3.47 5.93
N ILE A 98 3.44 4.53 6.25
CA ILE A 98 1.99 4.47 6.40
C ILE A 98 1.37 5.35 5.33
N PHE A 99 0.64 4.75 4.40
CA PHE A 99 -0.15 5.46 3.41
C PHE A 99 -1.60 5.52 3.87
N THR A 100 -2.08 6.72 4.23
CA THR A 100 -3.49 6.96 4.54
C THR A 100 -4.21 7.33 3.25
N LEU A 101 -5.08 6.44 2.79
CA LEU A 101 -5.89 6.60 1.60
C LEU A 101 -7.19 7.34 1.95
N PRO A 102 -7.58 8.37 1.17
CA PRO A 102 -8.78 9.12 1.45
C PRO A 102 -10.04 8.29 1.14
N LYS A 103 -11.18 8.76 1.68
CA LYS A 103 -12.49 8.17 1.36
C LYS A 103 -12.72 8.17 -0.15
N GLY A 104 -13.22 7.06 -0.66
CA GLY A 104 -13.52 6.88 -2.08
C GLY A 104 -12.33 6.42 -2.92
N PHE A 105 -11.12 6.35 -2.33
CA PHE A 105 -9.91 5.88 -3.01
C PHE A 105 -9.99 4.38 -3.31
N CYS A 106 -10.44 3.58 -2.35
CA CYS A 106 -10.75 2.16 -2.56
C CYS A 106 -12.26 1.97 -2.63
N LYS A 107 -12.78 1.21 -3.60
CA LYS A 107 -14.18 0.78 -3.61
C LYS A 107 -14.23 -0.71 -3.86
N ASN A 108 -15.11 -1.41 -3.14
CA ASN A 108 -15.35 -2.85 -3.32
C ASN A 108 -16.25 -3.09 -4.55
N ASP A 109 -15.90 -2.45 -5.68
CA ASP A 109 -16.56 -2.57 -6.98
C ASP A 109 -15.75 -3.39 -7.99
N GLY A 110 -14.57 -3.91 -7.57
CA GLY A 110 -13.66 -4.71 -8.37
C GLY A 110 -12.89 -3.93 -9.43
N GLN A 111 -12.99 -2.60 -9.41
CA GLN A 111 -12.26 -1.74 -10.33
C GLN A 111 -11.43 -0.68 -9.59
N SER A 112 -11.93 -0.16 -8.46
CA SER A 112 -11.29 0.89 -7.68
C SER A 112 -10.41 0.30 -6.58
N ASP A 113 -9.51 -0.61 -6.93
CA ASP A 113 -8.57 -1.20 -5.99
C ASP A 113 -7.32 -0.30 -5.83
N ALA A 114 -6.75 -0.26 -4.61
CA ALA A 114 -5.45 0.36 -4.39
C ALA A 114 -4.34 -0.59 -4.80
N HIS A 115 -3.38 -0.06 -5.56
CA HIS A 115 -2.19 -0.77 -5.99
C HIS A 115 -1.00 -0.20 -5.24
N LEU A 116 -0.26 -1.08 -4.57
CA LEU A 116 1.08 -0.76 -4.11
C LEU A 116 2.07 -1.17 -5.20
N ARG A 117 2.94 -0.23 -5.58
CA ARG A 117 4.06 -0.46 -6.49
C ARG A 117 5.37 -0.28 -5.72
N VAL A 118 6.33 -1.16 -5.99
CA VAL A 118 7.70 -1.16 -5.45
C VAL A 118 8.67 -1.06 -6.61
#